data_AF-A0A7W0LR82-F1
#
_entry.id   AF-A0A7W0LR82-F1
#
_cell.length_a   1.000
_cell.length_b   1.000
_cell.length_c   1.000
_cell.angle_alpha   90.00
_cell.angle_beta   90.00
_cell.angle_gamma   90.00
#
_symmetry.space_group_name_H-M   'P 1'
#
loop_
_entity.id
_entity.type
_entity.pdbx_description
1 polymer ?
#
loop_
_entity_poly.entity_id
_entity_poly.type
_entity_poly.pdbx_seq_one_letter_code
_entity_poly.pdbx_strand_id
1 'polypeptide(L)' 'MAGWGDDPKLQELRELIDEGGWRPVAVRETREADTVMVEKEGERREVCSDHIAFHRYVEGLKEDHHL' A
#
# COMPACT_ATOMS: atom_id res chain seq x y z
N MET A 1 -17.00 6.18 6.29
CA MET A 1 -16.48 6.88 7.49
C MET A 1 -15.08 6.32 7.69
N ALA A 2 -14.04 6.97 7.15
CA ALA A 2 -12.66 6.53 7.38
C ALA A 2 -12.42 6.60 8.89
N GLY A 3 -12.30 5.43 9.52
CA GLY A 3 -12.21 5.32 10.96
C GLY A 3 -10.86 5.85 11.44
N TRP A 4 -10.80 6.34 12.67
CA TRP A 4 -9.55 6.46 13.41
C TRP A 4 -9.19 5.08 13.97
N GLY A 5 -9.07 4.07 13.09
CA GLY A 5 -8.86 2.67 13.45
C GLY A 5 -7.87 2.00 12.52
N ASP A 6 -7.56 0.75 12.81
CA ASP A 6 -6.63 -0.04 12.01
C ASP A 6 -7.26 -0.42 10.67
N ASP A 7 -6.50 -0.25 9.59
CA ASP A 7 -6.87 -0.75 8.28
C ASP A 7 -6.20 -2.12 8.06
N PRO A 8 -6.97 -3.21 7.93
CA PRO A 8 -6.40 -4.53 7.67
C PRO A 8 -5.61 -4.56 6.34
N LYS A 9 -5.95 -3.71 5.36
CA LYS A 9 -5.19 -3.60 4.12
C LYS A 9 -3.86 -2.90 4.29
N LEU A 10 -3.79 -1.90 5.17
CA LEU A 10 -2.51 -1.31 5.58
C LEU A 10 -1.64 -2.35 6.30
N GLN A 11 -2.23 -3.13 7.21
CA GLN A 11 -1.50 -4.21 7.88
C GLN A 11 -0.97 -5.23 6.87
N GLU A 12 -1.81 -5.70 5.94
CA GLU A 12 -1.41 -6.62 4.87
C GLU A 12 -0.25 -6.05 4.03
N LEU A 13 -0.33 -4.77 3.63
CA LEU A 13 0.73 -4.13 2.86
C LEU A 13 2.05 -4.05 3.63
N ARG A 14 1.99 -3.71 4.92
CA ARG A 14 3.18 -3.67 5.78
C ARG A 14 3.79 -5.04 5.97
N GLU A 15 2.99 -6.06 6.22
CA GLU A 15 3.47 -7.44 6.33
C GLU A 15 4.14 -7.91 5.03
N LEU A 16 3.60 -7.55 3.87
CA LEU A 16 4.24 -7.85 2.57
C LEU A 16 5.60 -7.16 2.44
N ILE A 17 5.71 -5.87 2.76
CA ILE A 17 6.94 -5.10 2.56
C ILE A 17 7.97 -5.39 3.66
N ASP A 18 7.60 -5.19 4.92
CA ASP A 18 8.50 -5.21 6.08
C ASP A 18 8.95 -6.64 6.43
N GLU A 19 8.06 -7.63 6.32
CA GLU A 19 8.34 -9.03 6.69
C GLU A 19 8.47 -9.95 5.48
N GLY A 20 7.66 -9.72 4.45
CA GLY A 20 7.55 -10.57 3.27
C GLY A 20 8.62 -10.30 2.20
N GLY A 21 9.38 -9.20 2.31
CA GLY A 21 10.41 -8.81 1.35
C GLY A 21 9.87 -8.40 -0.02
N TRP A 22 8.58 -8.03 -0.09
CA TRP A 22 7.96 -7.50 -1.30
C TRP A 22 8.38 -6.07 -1.52
N ARG A 23 8.43 -5.65 -2.79
CA ARG A 23 8.79 -4.27 -3.15
C ARG A 23 7.61 -3.58 -3.81
N PRO A 24 7.23 -2.37 -3.39
CA PRO A 24 6.26 -1.58 -4.13
C PRO A 24 6.87 -1.17 -5.48
N VAL A 25 6.08 -1.35 -6.55
CA VAL A 25 6.52 -1.12 -7.94
C VAL A 25 5.61 -0.16 -8.70
N ALA A 26 4.40 0.09 -8.20
CA ALA A 26 3.52 1.12 -8.73
C ALA A 26 2.49 1.55 -7.68
N VAL A 27 2.05 2.80 -7.78
CA VAL A 27 0.91 3.33 -7.03
C VAL A 27 -0.12 3.86 -8.02
N ARG A 28 -1.39 3.57 -7.77
CA ARG A 28 -2.52 4.17 -8.48
C ARG A 28 -3.49 4.78 -7.46
N GLU A 29 -3.59 6.09 -7.50
CA GLU A 29 -4.50 6.86 -6.65
C GLU A 29 -5.76 7.22 -7.45
N THR A 30 -6.90 7.08 -6.80
CA THR A 30 -8.20 7.50 -7.36
C THR A 30 -8.95 8.34 -6.33
N ARG A 31 -10.11 8.88 -6.72
CA ARG A 31 -10.98 9.56 -5.75
C ARG A 31 -11.61 8.61 -4.73
N GLU A 32 -11.61 7.31 -5.01
CA GLU A 32 -12.31 6.30 -4.21
C GLU A 32 -11.36 5.54 -3.30
N ALA A 33 -10.16 5.19 -3.78
CA ALA A 33 -9.17 4.42 -3.04
C ALA A 33 -7.77 4.53 -3.67
N ASP A 34 -6.76 4.21 -2.88
CA ASP A 34 -5.38 4.04 -3.34
C ASP A 34 -5.07 2.55 -3.53
N THR A 35 -4.32 2.24 -4.59
CA THR A 35 -3.85 0.89 -4.90
C THR A 35 -2.33 0.89 -4.96
N VAL A 36 -1.69 0.00 -4.20
CA VAL A 36 -0.24 -0.27 -4.30
C VAL A 36 -0.04 -1.61 -4.97
N MET A 37 0.75 -1.64 -6.02
CA MET A 37 1.25 -2.87 -6.62
C MET A 37 2.59 -3.22 -5.99
N VAL A 38 2.72 -4.43 -5.48
CA VAL A 38 3.96 -4.98 -4.95
C VAL A 38 4.43 -6.17 -5.77
N GLU A 39 5.74 -6.34 -5.90
CA GLU A 39 6.37 -7.44 -6.64
C GLU A 39 7.37 -8.19 -5.77
N LYS A 40 7.42 -9.52 -5.93
CA LYS A 40 8.45 -10.40 -5.37
C LYS A 40 8.65 -11.58 -6.32
N GLU A 41 9.90 -11.82 -6.73
CA GLU A 41 10.29 -13.00 -7.53
C GLU A 41 9.43 -13.20 -8.80
N GLY A 42 8.98 -12.10 -9.42
CA GLY A 42 8.12 -12.11 -10.62
C GLY A 42 6.63 -12.29 -10.33
N GLU A 43 6.22 -12.52 -9.07
CA GLU A 43 4.83 -12.46 -8.64
C GLU A 43 4.44 -11.01 -8.31
N ARG A 44 3.22 -10.63 -8.70
CA ARG A 44 2.64 -9.30 -8.42
C ARG A 44 1.36 -9.41 -7.62
N ARG A 45 1.18 -8.51 -6.67
CA ARG A 45 -0.04 -8.38 -5.87
C ARG A 45 -0.46 -6.91 -5.81
N GLU A 46 -1.77 -6.70 -5.73
CA GLU A 46 -2.36 -5.38 -5.54
C GLU A 46 -3.01 -5.31 -4.16
N VAL A 47 -2.69 -4.27 -3.41
CA VAL A 47 -3.35 -3.94 -2.14
C VAL A 47 -4.06 -2.61 -2.32
N CYS A 48 -5.37 -2.58 -2.06
CA CYS A 48 -6.23 -1.43 -2.30
C CYS A 48 -7.02 -1.08 -1.05
N SER A 49 -7.09 0.21 -0.70
CA SER A 49 -7.83 0.71 0.45
C SER A 49 -8.21 2.19 0.28
N ASP A 50 -9.38 2.56 0.79
CA ASP A 50 -9.87 3.96 0.88
C ASP A 50 -9.56 4.58 2.26
N HIS A 51 -8.82 3.86 3.12
CA HIS A 51 -8.59 4.28 4.48
C HIS A 51 -7.53 5.38 4.59
N ILE A 52 -7.78 6.38 5.45
CA ILE A 52 -6.86 7.53 5.60
C ILE A 52 -5.46 7.14 6.08
N ALA A 53 -5.35 6.09 6.90
CA ALA A 53 -4.07 5.57 7.35
C ALA A 53 -3.29 4.92 6.19
N PHE A 54 -4.00 4.24 5.28
CA PHE A 54 -3.41 3.66 4.09
C PHE A 54 -2.88 4.75 3.17
N HIS A 55 -3.70 5.76 2.87
CA HIS A 55 -3.31 6.90 2.04
C HIS A 55 -2.01 7.55 2.54
N ARG A 56 -1.92 7.86 3.84
CA ARG A 56 -0.70 8.45 4.43
C ARG A 56 0.54 7.56 4.31
N TYR A 57 0.36 6.25 4.41
CA TYR A 57 1.45 5.30 4.24
C TYR A 57 1.90 5.23 2.77
N VAL A 58 0.95 5.25 1.83
CA VAL A 58 1.22 5.29 0.39
C VAL A 58 2.00 6.54 0.01
N GLU A 59 1.68 7.71 0.57
CA GLU A 59 2.46 8.93 0.35
C GLU A 59 3.95 8.73 0.71
N GLY A 60 4.22 8.15 1.88
CA GLY A 60 5.59 7.85 2.30
C GLY A 60 6.28 6.83 1.38
N LEU A 61 5.57 5.78 0.95
CA LEU A 61 6.11 4.81 0.00
C LEU A 61 6.53 5.44 -1.33
N LYS A 62 5.75 6.41 -1.85
CA LYS A 62 6.11 7.10 -3.10
C LYS A 62 7.41 7.89 -2.94
N GLU A 63 7.59 8.56 -1.81
CA GLU A 63 8.82 9.30 -1.51
C GLU A 63 10.03 8.37 -1.37
N ASP A 64 9.89 7.27 -0.63
CA ASP A 64 10.98 6.33 -0.35
C ASP A 64 11.40 5.50 -1.58
N HIS A 65 10.46 5.21 -2.49
CA HIS A 65 10.69 4.30 -3.63
C HIS A 65 10.68 4.99 -5.00
N HIS A 66 10.54 6.32 -5.05
CA HIS A 66 10.44 7.11 -6.28
C HIS A 66 9.32 6.61 -7.22
N LEU A 67 8.14 6.34 -6.65
CA LEU A 67 6.95 5.83 -7.36
C LEU A 67 6.01 6.95 -7.80
#